data_AF-A0A6V8PU94-F1
#
_entry.id   AF-A0A6V8PU94-F1
#
_cell.length_a   1.000
_cell.length_b   1.000
_cell.length_c   1.000
_cell.angle_alpha   90.00
_cell.angle_beta   90.00
_cell.angle_gamma   90.00
#
_symmetry.space_group_name_H-M   'P 1'
#
loop_
_entity.id
_entity.type
_entity.pdbx_description
1 polymer ?
#
loop_
_entity_poly.entity_id
_entity_poly.type
_entity_poly.pdbx_seq_one_letter_code
_entity_poly.pdbx_strand_id
1 'polypeptide(L)'
;RRCVLVCSNPLTYCRFTAYSSCTVNTAFHSQRPYLWCSEGIVQTYLHGGEQVLERKRSKGMGYLLGIDLGTTSVKAILIDENGKTFGLGSEEYPLLIPRAGWAEQDPEKWWEVVKRVVGTVVGRSGVNGKAISGIGLSGQMHGLVLVDKNGNALRPCIVWADQRSAPQCRWLAERLGRQVLIQNLGNPTNTGFTAPKLLWVKQNENANYKKVCKILLPKDYIRFKL
;
A
#
# COMPACT_ATOMS: atom_id res chain seq x y z
N ARG A 1 20.58 23.39 -8.73
CA ARG A 1 21.86 22.63 -8.76
C ARG A 1 21.97 22.03 -10.16
N ARG A 2 22.91 22.48 -10.99
CA ARG A 2 22.99 22.14 -12.43
C ARG A 2 24.02 21.04 -12.63
N CYS A 3 23.68 19.98 -13.37
CA CYS A 3 24.66 19.07 -13.95
C CYS A 3 24.80 19.45 -15.43
N VAL A 4 26.02 19.71 -15.90
CA VAL A 4 26.31 20.02 -17.29
C VAL A 4 27.25 18.96 -17.82
N LEU A 5 26.85 18.31 -18.91
CA LEU A 5 27.69 17.40 -19.65
C LEU A 5 28.30 18.16 -20.83
N VAL A 6 29.62 18.25 -20.89
CA VAL A 6 30.33 18.81 -22.05
C VAL A 6 31.11 17.67 -22.70
N CYS A 7 30.72 17.27 -23.91
CA CYS A 7 31.49 16.31 -24.71
C CYS A 7 32.07 17.07 -25.90
N SER A 8 33.38 16.93 -26.11
CA SER A 8 34.13 17.63 -27.16
C SER A 8 34.26 16.84 -28.47
N ASN A 9 33.85 15.57 -28.53
CA ASN A 9 33.67 14.82 -29.78
C ASN A 9 32.94 13.47 -29.54
N PRO A 10 32.20 12.92 -30.53
CA PRO A 10 31.24 11.84 -30.32
C PRO A 10 31.82 10.44 -30.14
N LEU A 11 33.15 10.26 -30.21
CA LEU A 11 33.73 8.92 -30.32
C LEU A 11 34.95 8.60 -29.44
N THR A 12 35.38 9.43 -28.48
CA THR A 12 36.54 8.96 -27.67
C THR A 12 36.67 9.37 -26.21
N TYR A 13 36.30 10.55 -25.74
CA TYR A 13 36.48 10.86 -24.30
C TYR A 13 35.50 11.95 -23.85
N CYS A 14 34.56 11.63 -22.96
CA CYS A 14 33.85 12.65 -22.17
C CYS A 14 34.53 12.76 -20.80
N ARG A 15 35.09 13.93 -20.48
CA ARG A 15 35.52 14.27 -19.11
C ARG A 15 34.30 14.72 -18.32
N PHE A 16 33.99 13.99 -17.25
CA PHE A 16 32.98 14.41 -16.28
C PHE A 16 33.64 15.23 -15.18
N THR A 17 33.15 16.45 -14.94
CA THR A 17 33.46 17.22 -13.74
C THR A 17 32.24 17.18 -12.84
N ALA A 18 32.21 16.25 -11.88
CA ALA A 18 31.11 16.12 -10.94
C ALA A 18 31.31 17.11 -9.77
N TYR A 19 30.36 18.04 -9.59
CA TYR A 19 30.22 18.75 -8.32
C TYR A 19 29.29 17.93 -7.41
N SER A 20 29.91 16.97 -6.73
CA SER A 20 29.46 16.10 -5.62
C SER A 20 28.21 15.19 -5.79
N SER A 21 28.39 13.93 -5.34
CA SER A 21 27.39 12.89 -4.99
C SER A 21 26.49 12.30 -6.08
N CYS A 22 27.04 11.88 -7.22
CA CYS A 22 26.35 10.95 -8.14
C CYS A 22 27.16 9.67 -8.34
N THR A 23 26.53 8.52 -8.13
CA THR A 23 27.09 7.19 -8.47
C THR A 23 26.64 6.83 -9.87
N VAL A 24 27.59 6.58 -10.77
CA VAL A 24 27.29 6.23 -12.17
C VAL A 24 27.37 4.70 -12.31
N ASN A 25 26.29 4.08 -12.78
CA ASN A 25 26.31 2.69 -13.26
C ASN A 25 26.14 2.70 -14.78
N THR A 26 27.14 2.25 -15.51
CA THR A 26 27.09 2.04 -16.96
C THR A 26 26.58 0.62 -17.24
N ALA A 27 25.35 0.50 -17.72
CA ALA A 27 24.84 -0.78 -18.23
C ALA A 27 25.00 -0.81 -19.76
N PHE A 28 25.95 -1.61 -20.26
CA PHE A 28 26.13 -1.88 -21.69
C PHE A 28 25.13 -2.95 -22.15
N HIS A 29 23.84 -2.61 -22.23
CA HIS A 29 22.82 -3.48 -22.83
C HIS A 29 21.83 -2.65 -23.67
N SER A 30 22.37 -1.94 -24.66
CA SER A 30 21.74 -1.54 -25.93
C SER A 30 22.67 -0.56 -26.64
N GLN A 31 22.55 -0.40 -27.95
CA GLN A 31 23.37 0.50 -28.77
C GLN A 31 23.16 2.02 -28.48
N ARG A 32 22.70 2.39 -27.28
CA ARG A 32 22.55 3.78 -26.82
C ARG A 32 22.96 3.88 -25.34
N PRO A 33 23.95 4.71 -24.99
CA PRO A 33 24.30 4.93 -23.59
C PRO A 33 23.19 5.73 -22.89
N TYR A 34 22.60 5.15 -21.83
CA TYR A 34 21.69 5.86 -20.94
C TYR A 34 22.39 6.10 -19.61
N LEU A 35 22.25 7.32 -19.06
CA LEU A 35 22.73 7.66 -17.73
C LEU A 35 21.58 7.52 -16.74
N TRP A 36 21.78 6.70 -15.72
CA TRP A 36 20.85 6.53 -14.62
C TRP A 36 21.29 7.43 -13.46
N CYS A 37 20.43 8.36 -13.06
CA CYS A 37 20.58 9.12 -11.82
C CYS A 37 19.44 8.70 -10.88
N SER A 38 19.65 8.78 -9.57
CA SER A 38 18.64 8.44 -8.55
C SER A 38 17.32 9.23 -8.66
N GLU A 39 17.25 10.24 -9.53
CA GLU A 39 16.04 11.04 -9.83
C GLU A 39 15.41 10.76 -11.21
N GLY A 40 15.79 9.69 -11.92
CA GLY A 40 15.13 9.21 -13.16
C GLY A 40 16.02 9.10 -14.41
N ILE A 41 15.42 8.63 -15.52
CA ILE A 41 16.09 8.39 -16.81
C ILE A 41 16.22 9.71 -17.59
N VAL A 42 17.43 10.05 -18.01
CA VAL A 42 17.69 11.13 -18.96
C VAL A 42 17.90 10.52 -20.34
N GLN A 43 16.99 10.79 -21.28
CA GLN A 43 17.18 10.40 -22.69
C GLN A 43 18.06 11.44 -23.37
N THR A 44 19.21 11.01 -23.90
CA THR A 44 20.19 11.88 -24.54
C THR A 44 20.03 11.86 -26.05
N TYR A 45 19.81 13.03 -26.67
CA TYR A 45 20.38 13.40 -27.97
C TYR A 45 20.40 14.93 -28.09
N LEU A 46 21.54 15.50 -28.47
CA LEU A 46 21.68 16.91 -28.83
C LEU A 46 22.44 17.04 -30.16
N HIS A 47 21.88 17.83 -31.07
CA HIS A 47 22.65 18.57 -32.07
C HIS A 47 22.12 20.00 -32.07
N GLY A 48 23.02 20.96 -31.83
CA GLY A 48 22.79 22.38 -32.07
C GLY A 48 21.83 23.08 -31.10
N GLY A 49 22.38 23.74 -30.08
CA GLY A 49 21.68 24.74 -29.26
C GLY A 49 21.65 24.38 -27.78
N GLU A 50 22.17 25.27 -26.94
CA GLU A 50 21.95 25.22 -25.50
C GLU A 50 20.46 25.41 -25.21
N GLN A 51 19.72 24.31 -25.12
CA GLN A 51 18.47 24.31 -24.37
C GLN A 51 18.75 23.80 -22.97
N VAL A 52 18.80 24.74 -22.02
CA VAL A 52 18.62 24.44 -20.61
C VAL A 52 17.25 23.78 -20.49
N LEU A 53 17.20 22.46 -20.35
CA LEU A 53 16.00 21.75 -19.96
C LEU A 53 15.67 22.16 -18.52
N GLU A 54 14.98 23.29 -18.37
CA GLU A 54 14.24 23.55 -17.14
C GLU A 54 13.24 22.41 -16.99
N ARG A 55 13.34 21.67 -15.89
CA ARG A 55 12.20 20.90 -15.39
C ARG A 55 11.06 21.91 -15.26
N LYS A 56 10.14 21.93 -16.23
CA LYS A 56 8.78 22.36 -15.96
C LYS A 56 8.25 21.37 -14.93
N ARG A 57 8.52 21.63 -13.63
CA ARG A 57 7.63 21.16 -12.57
C ARG A 57 6.26 21.60 -13.04
N SER A 58 5.40 20.65 -13.38
CA SER A 58 4.02 20.98 -13.69
C SER A 58 3.53 21.86 -12.57
N LYS A 59 3.20 23.11 -12.90
CA LYS A 59 2.74 24.12 -11.95
C LYS A 59 1.34 23.72 -11.50
N GLY A 60 1.29 22.77 -10.59
CA GLY A 60 0.10 22.22 -9.95
C GLY A 60 0.61 21.50 -8.72
N MET A 61 0.46 22.14 -7.57
CA MET A 61 0.75 21.51 -6.28
C MET A 61 -0.11 20.25 -6.19
N GLY A 62 0.48 19.09 -6.40
CA GLY A 62 -0.23 17.82 -6.29
C GLY A 62 -0.59 17.57 -4.83
N TYR A 63 -1.85 17.21 -4.58
CA TYR A 63 -2.29 16.82 -3.23
C TYR A 63 -2.24 15.30 -3.08
N LEU A 64 -1.92 14.81 -1.89
CA LEU A 64 -1.85 13.39 -1.56
C LEU A 64 -2.82 13.11 -0.41
N LEU A 65 -3.64 12.08 -0.56
CA LEU A 65 -4.58 11.61 0.46
C LEU A 65 -4.02 10.35 1.12
N GLY A 66 -3.76 10.39 2.42
CA GLY A 66 -3.49 9.21 3.23
C GLY A 66 -4.78 8.70 3.88
N ILE A 67 -5.02 7.39 3.85
CA ILE A 67 -6.10 6.72 4.58
C ILE A 67 -5.48 5.61 5.43
N ASP A 68 -5.77 5.59 6.71
CA ASP A 68 -5.34 4.55 7.65
C ASP A 68 -6.57 3.86 8.26
N LEU A 69 -6.78 2.60 7.87
CA LEU A 69 -7.83 1.75 8.42
C LEU A 69 -7.33 1.06 9.69
N GLY A 70 -7.46 1.73 10.83
CA GLY A 70 -7.07 1.18 12.14
C GLY A 70 -7.93 -0.01 12.58
N THR A 71 -7.78 -0.43 13.84
CA THR A 71 -8.71 -1.39 14.46
C THR A 71 -9.94 -0.67 15.03
N THR A 72 -9.79 0.54 15.57
CA THR A 72 -10.89 1.26 16.24
C THR A 72 -11.50 2.38 15.39
N SER A 73 -10.72 2.93 14.46
CA SER A 73 -11.14 4.08 13.64
C SER A 73 -10.47 4.08 12.28
N VAL A 74 -11.07 4.81 11.33
CA VAL A 74 -10.40 5.24 10.11
C VAL A 74 -9.86 6.62 10.38
N LYS A 75 -8.67 6.91 9.85
CA LYS A 75 -8.10 8.25 9.78
C LYS A 75 -7.82 8.59 8.33
N ALA A 76 -8.01 9.86 7.97
CA ALA A 76 -7.53 10.37 6.70
C ALA A 76 -6.79 11.69 6.88
N ILE A 77 -5.81 11.92 6.02
CA ILE A 77 -4.99 13.12 5.96
C ILE A 77 -4.85 13.58 4.52
N LEU A 78 -5.00 14.88 4.28
CA LEU A 78 -4.71 15.49 2.99
C LEU A 78 -3.49 16.39 3.14
N ILE A 79 -2.45 16.14 2.34
CA ILE A 79 -1.21 16.94 2.33
C ILE A 79 -0.87 17.41 0.91
N ASP A 80 0.00 18.40 0.79
CA ASP A 80 0.70 18.69 -0.48
C ASP A 80 2.05 17.96 -0.57
N GLU A 81 2.74 18.12 -1.70
CA GLU A 81 4.07 17.56 -1.97
C GLU A 81 5.18 18.00 -1.01
N ASN A 82 4.98 19.10 -0.27
CA ASN A 82 5.92 19.58 0.74
C ASN A 82 5.53 19.09 2.15
N GLY A 83 4.49 18.26 2.26
CA GLY A 83 3.99 17.74 3.53
C GLY A 83 3.11 18.71 4.32
N LYS A 84 2.68 19.84 3.73
CA LYS A 84 1.75 20.74 4.40
C LYS A 84 0.38 20.09 4.50
N THR A 85 -0.18 20.04 5.71
CA THR A 85 -1.51 19.47 5.95
C THR A 85 -2.62 20.45 5.59
N PHE A 86 -3.60 19.97 4.83
CA PHE A 86 -4.81 20.71 4.42
C PHE A 86 -6.08 20.17 5.09
N GLY A 87 -6.05 18.94 5.62
CA GLY A 87 -7.18 18.37 6.33
C GLY A 87 -6.81 17.09 7.07
N LEU A 88 -7.49 16.89 8.19
CA LEU A 88 -7.43 15.69 9.02
C LEU A 88 -8.85 15.29 9.41
N GLY A 89 -9.10 14.00 9.47
CA GLY A 89 -10.38 13.47 9.90
C GLY A 89 -10.25 12.06 10.43
N SER A 90 -11.14 11.69 11.34
CA SER A 90 -11.25 10.32 11.80
C SER A 90 -12.65 10.02 12.25
N GLU A 91 -13.05 8.77 12.12
CA GLU A 91 -14.33 8.27 12.60
C GLU A 91 -14.17 6.82 13.06
N GLU A 92 -14.82 6.50 14.17
CA GLU A 92 -14.78 5.18 14.79
C GLU A 92 -15.81 4.21 14.17
N TYR A 93 -15.59 2.91 14.37
CA TYR A 93 -16.55 1.86 14.04
C TYR A 93 -16.46 0.74 15.07
N PRO A 94 -17.55 -0.03 15.25
CA PRO A 94 -17.61 -1.04 16.29
C PRO A 94 -16.64 -2.19 16.03
N LEU A 95 -16.10 -2.73 17.12
CA LEU A 95 -15.57 -4.08 17.19
C LEU A 95 -16.67 -5.00 17.71
N LEU A 96 -17.06 -5.97 16.90
CA LEU A 96 -18.07 -6.96 17.26
C LEU A 96 -17.42 -8.08 18.06
N ILE A 97 -18.01 -8.43 19.21
CA ILE A 97 -17.58 -9.55 20.06
C ILE A 97 -18.75 -10.54 20.16
N PRO A 98 -18.98 -11.41 19.16
CA PRO A 98 -20.12 -12.32 19.17
C PRO A 98 -20.06 -13.35 20.31
N ARG A 99 -18.83 -13.72 20.72
CA ARG A 99 -18.52 -14.70 21.77
C ARG A 99 -17.21 -14.33 22.45
N ALA A 100 -16.98 -14.84 23.65
CA ALA A 100 -15.69 -14.69 24.33
C ALA A 100 -14.53 -15.21 23.44
N GLY A 101 -13.48 -14.40 23.30
CA GLY A 101 -12.33 -14.68 22.45
C GLY A 101 -12.56 -14.46 20.95
N TRP A 102 -13.76 -14.05 20.54
CA TRP A 102 -14.08 -13.73 19.15
C TRP A 102 -14.04 -12.22 18.93
N ALA A 103 -13.46 -11.77 17.82
CA ALA A 103 -13.38 -10.38 17.42
C ALA A 103 -13.63 -10.24 15.92
N GLU A 104 -14.65 -9.47 15.57
CA GLU A 104 -15.09 -9.29 14.20
C GLU A 104 -15.38 -7.83 13.86
N GLN A 105 -15.26 -7.50 12.57
CA GLN A 105 -15.64 -6.18 12.05
C GLN A 105 -16.29 -6.32 10.69
N ASP A 106 -17.23 -5.42 10.38
CA ASP A 106 -17.92 -5.41 9.10
C ASP A 106 -17.10 -4.65 8.02
N PRO A 107 -16.66 -5.33 6.94
CA PRO A 107 -15.93 -4.69 5.87
C PRO A 107 -16.72 -3.60 5.13
N GLU A 108 -18.04 -3.74 4.97
CA GLU A 108 -18.85 -2.69 4.35
C GLU A 108 -18.93 -1.47 5.26
N LYS A 109 -18.99 -1.67 6.58
CA LYS A 109 -18.96 -0.54 7.52
C LYS A 109 -17.67 0.25 7.42
N TRP A 110 -16.53 -0.40 7.25
CA TRP A 110 -15.26 0.30 6.98
C TRP A 110 -15.36 1.16 5.74
N TRP A 111 -15.92 0.63 4.64
CA TRP A 111 -16.04 1.37 3.39
C TRP A 111 -16.95 2.61 3.54
N GLU A 112 -18.08 2.48 4.23
CA GLU A 112 -18.94 3.61 4.55
C GLU A 112 -18.21 4.71 5.31
N VAL A 113 -17.46 4.32 6.36
CA VAL A 113 -16.72 5.25 7.21
C VAL A 113 -15.59 5.93 6.42
N VAL A 114 -14.86 5.18 5.59
CA VAL A 114 -13.82 5.73 4.70
C VAL A 114 -14.40 6.82 3.80
N LYS A 115 -15.54 6.57 3.14
CA LYS A 115 -16.22 7.58 2.31
C LYS A 115 -16.57 8.85 3.09
N ARG A 116 -17.11 8.72 4.31
CA ARG A 116 -17.47 9.87 5.15
C ARG A 116 -16.25 10.67 5.60
N VAL A 117 -15.22 9.99 6.10
CA VAL A 117 -13.99 10.64 6.58
C VAL A 117 -13.28 11.34 5.43
N VAL A 118 -13.11 10.69 4.28
CA VAL A 118 -12.50 11.30 3.09
C VAL A 118 -13.33 12.47 2.58
N GLY A 119 -14.65 12.31 2.48
CA GLY A 119 -15.54 13.39 2.07
C GLY A 119 -15.46 14.61 3.00
N THR A 120 -15.33 14.38 4.31
CA THR A 120 -15.16 15.44 5.31
C THR A 120 -13.81 16.15 5.17
N VAL A 121 -12.72 15.38 5.02
CA VAL A 121 -11.35 15.92 4.88
C VAL A 121 -11.21 16.75 3.62
N VAL A 122 -11.71 16.27 2.49
CA VAL A 122 -11.66 16.99 1.20
C VAL A 122 -12.63 18.18 1.20
N GLY A 123 -13.83 18.03 1.74
CA GLY A 123 -14.81 19.11 1.80
C GLY A 123 -14.36 20.30 2.66
N ARG A 124 -13.67 20.04 3.78
CA ARG A 124 -13.19 21.09 4.70
C ARG A 124 -11.87 21.74 4.26
N SER A 125 -11.10 21.11 3.38
CA SER A 125 -9.79 21.61 2.97
C SER A 125 -9.85 22.72 1.92
N GLY A 126 -10.99 22.88 1.25
CA GLY A 126 -11.12 23.77 0.08
C GLY A 126 -10.40 23.27 -1.17
N VAL A 127 -9.79 22.08 -1.11
CA VAL A 127 -9.07 21.48 -2.24
C VAL A 127 -10.07 20.79 -3.18
N ASN A 128 -9.96 21.08 -4.48
CA ASN A 128 -10.69 20.33 -5.48
C ASN A 128 -10.21 18.87 -5.49
N GLY A 129 -11.11 17.90 -5.28
CA GLY A 129 -10.77 16.47 -5.28
C GLY A 129 -10.05 15.99 -6.55
N LYS A 130 -10.27 16.64 -7.70
CA LYS A 130 -9.55 16.36 -8.96
C LYS A 130 -8.05 16.73 -8.93
N ALA A 131 -7.62 17.52 -7.94
CA ALA A 131 -6.21 17.87 -7.74
C ALA A 131 -5.47 16.86 -6.84
N ILE A 132 -6.17 15.88 -6.27
CA ILE A 132 -5.56 14.78 -5.51
C ILE A 132 -4.87 13.84 -6.51
N SER A 133 -3.54 13.86 -6.48
CA SER A 133 -2.67 13.14 -7.42
C SER A 133 -2.41 11.69 -7.01
N GLY A 134 -2.67 11.33 -5.76
CA GLY A 134 -2.45 9.97 -5.26
C GLY A 134 -3.12 9.70 -3.93
N ILE A 135 -3.37 8.41 -3.68
CA ILE A 135 -3.92 7.90 -2.42
C ILE A 135 -2.94 6.89 -1.83
N GLY A 136 -2.50 7.12 -0.58
CA GLY A 136 -1.76 6.17 0.22
C GLY A 136 -2.69 5.42 1.17
N LEU A 137 -2.61 4.08 1.18
CA LEU A 137 -3.41 3.23 2.06
C LEU A 137 -2.54 2.53 3.10
N SER A 138 -2.93 2.67 4.36
CA SER A 138 -2.43 1.93 5.52
C SER A 138 -3.61 1.25 6.23
N GLY A 139 -3.32 0.28 7.09
CA GLY A 139 -4.31 -0.22 8.02
C GLY A 139 -3.89 -1.48 8.74
N GLN A 140 -4.79 -1.95 9.60
CA GLN A 140 -4.62 -3.17 10.37
C GLN A 140 -4.30 -4.37 9.46
N MET A 141 -3.35 -5.18 9.92
CA MET A 141 -2.89 -6.39 9.23
C MET A 141 -3.60 -7.63 9.77
N HIS A 142 -3.51 -8.73 9.03
CA HIS A 142 -3.96 -10.07 9.41
C HIS A 142 -5.46 -10.30 9.71
N GLY A 143 -6.32 -9.31 9.49
CA GLY A 143 -7.76 -9.55 9.35
C GLY A 143 -8.05 -10.47 8.16
N LEU A 144 -9.03 -11.37 8.30
CA LEU A 144 -9.50 -12.26 7.24
C LEU A 144 -10.77 -11.68 6.61
N VAL A 145 -10.64 -11.02 5.46
CA VAL A 145 -11.78 -10.61 4.63
C VAL A 145 -11.97 -11.63 3.51
N LEU A 146 -13.18 -12.18 3.42
CA LEU A 146 -13.56 -13.15 2.39
C LEU A 146 -14.55 -12.52 1.44
N VAL A 147 -14.24 -12.54 0.15
CA VAL A 147 -15.04 -11.87 -0.88
C VAL A 147 -15.53 -12.88 -1.90
N ASP A 148 -16.80 -12.78 -2.29
CA ASP A 148 -17.42 -13.61 -3.31
C ASP A 148 -17.07 -13.15 -4.75
N LYS A 149 -17.59 -13.86 -5.75
CA LYS A 149 -17.38 -13.53 -7.17
C LYS A 149 -17.97 -12.17 -7.60
N ASN A 150 -18.91 -11.64 -6.83
CA ASN A 150 -19.59 -10.37 -7.10
C ASN A 150 -18.91 -9.20 -6.36
N GLY A 151 -17.84 -9.47 -5.59
CA GLY A 151 -17.15 -8.44 -4.82
C GLY A 151 -17.77 -8.16 -3.45
N ASN A 152 -18.71 -8.98 -2.97
CA ASN A 152 -19.35 -8.78 -1.67
C ASN A 152 -18.59 -9.54 -0.57
N ALA A 153 -18.49 -8.94 0.62
CA ALA A 153 -18.01 -9.63 1.80
C ALA A 153 -18.98 -10.78 2.18
N LEU A 154 -18.43 -11.99 2.35
CA LEU A 154 -19.20 -13.20 2.64
C LEU A 154 -19.63 -13.32 4.11
N ARG A 155 -18.91 -12.63 4.99
CA ARG A 155 -19.07 -12.63 6.45
C ARG A 155 -18.31 -11.44 7.06
N PRO A 156 -18.57 -11.06 8.33
CA PRO A 156 -17.72 -10.12 9.04
C PRO A 156 -16.25 -10.58 9.04
N CYS A 157 -15.32 -9.66 8.87
CA CYS A 157 -13.89 -9.94 8.95
C CYS A 157 -13.53 -10.49 10.33
N ILE A 158 -12.84 -11.63 10.39
CA ILE A 158 -12.22 -12.11 11.62
C ILE A 158 -10.92 -11.31 11.82
N VAL A 159 -10.87 -10.41 12.81
CA VAL A 159 -9.72 -9.49 12.98
C VAL A 159 -8.54 -10.15 13.69
N TRP A 160 -7.39 -9.47 13.72
CA TRP A 160 -6.15 -9.99 14.26
C TRP A 160 -6.20 -10.33 15.77
N ALA A 161 -7.07 -9.67 16.54
CA ALA A 161 -7.22 -9.94 17.97
C ALA A 161 -7.99 -11.25 18.28
N ASP A 162 -8.63 -11.86 17.28
CA ASP A 162 -9.47 -13.05 17.44
C ASP A 162 -8.66 -14.30 17.81
N GLN A 163 -9.19 -15.10 18.74
CA GLN A 163 -8.55 -16.29 19.29
C GLN A 163 -9.21 -17.61 18.85
N ARG A 164 -10.30 -17.57 18.07
CA ARG A 164 -11.12 -18.76 17.75
C ARG A 164 -10.37 -19.85 16.99
N SER A 165 -9.30 -19.48 16.28
CA SER A 165 -8.51 -20.39 15.47
C SER A 165 -7.38 -21.09 16.25
N ALA A 166 -7.40 -21.06 17.58
CA ALA A 166 -6.38 -21.71 18.41
C ALA A 166 -6.22 -23.22 18.13
N PRO A 167 -7.30 -24.02 17.93
CA PRO A 167 -7.17 -25.42 17.53
C PRO A 167 -6.43 -25.59 16.19
N GLN A 168 -6.70 -24.72 15.21
CA GLN A 168 -6.05 -24.75 13.89
C GLN A 168 -4.58 -24.37 13.99
N CYS A 169 -4.21 -23.44 14.87
CA CYS A 169 -2.81 -23.13 15.14
C CYS A 169 -2.06 -24.34 15.71
N ARG A 170 -2.62 -25.03 16.71
CA ARG A 170 -2.00 -26.24 17.28
C ARG A 170 -1.81 -27.32 16.21
N TRP A 171 -2.85 -27.58 15.43
CA TRP A 171 -2.80 -28.57 14.36
C TRP A 171 -1.73 -28.23 13.31
N LEU A 172 -1.60 -26.96 12.90
CA LEU A 172 -0.56 -26.52 11.96
C LEU A 172 0.84 -26.67 12.57
N ALA A 173 1.01 -26.33 13.84
CA ALA A 173 2.28 -26.45 14.54
C ALA A 173 2.73 -27.92 14.68
N GLU A 174 1.82 -28.82 15.04
CA GLU A 174 2.07 -30.25 15.14
C GLU A 174 2.40 -30.87 13.77
N ARG A 175 1.69 -30.45 12.72
CA ARG A 175 1.86 -31.03 11.38
C ARG A 175 3.10 -30.54 10.65
N LEU A 176 3.46 -29.26 10.80
CA LEU A 176 4.59 -28.65 10.08
C LEU A 176 5.88 -28.70 10.91
N GLY A 177 5.77 -28.73 12.23
CA GLY A 177 6.92 -28.62 13.13
C GLY A 177 7.44 -27.19 13.24
N ARG A 178 7.90 -26.84 14.45
CA ARG A 178 8.38 -25.48 14.78
C ARG A 178 9.52 -25.01 13.87
N GLN A 179 10.46 -25.90 13.54
CA GLN A 179 11.64 -25.54 12.75
C GLN A 179 11.27 -25.07 11.34
N VAL A 180 10.37 -25.80 10.67
CA VAL A 180 9.89 -25.46 9.32
C VAL A 180 9.15 -24.12 9.34
N LEU A 181 8.31 -23.88 10.34
CA LEU A 181 7.58 -22.62 10.48
C LEU A 181 8.51 -21.42 10.61
N ILE A 182 9.53 -21.51 11.48
CA ILE A 182 10.47 -20.41 11.69
C ILE A 182 11.34 -20.18 10.44
N GLN A 183 11.85 -21.24 9.82
CA GLN A 183 12.71 -21.11 8.64
C GLN A 183 11.99 -20.52 7.42
N ASN A 184 10.73 -20.88 7.20
CA ASN A 184 10.01 -20.47 5.99
C ASN A 184 9.15 -19.21 6.21
N LEU A 185 8.59 -19.01 7.40
CA LEU A 185 7.63 -17.93 7.69
C LEU A 185 8.19 -16.86 8.63
N GLY A 186 9.36 -17.08 9.23
CA GLY A 186 9.96 -16.20 10.23
C GLY A 186 9.16 -16.11 11.54
N ASN A 187 8.05 -16.84 11.67
CA ASN A 187 7.09 -16.72 12.76
C ASN A 187 6.47 -18.07 13.12
N PRO A 188 6.11 -18.30 14.40
CA PRO A 188 5.28 -19.44 14.77
C PRO A 188 3.84 -19.26 14.27
N THR A 189 3.04 -20.33 14.31
CA THR A 189 1.59 -20.22 14.08
C THR A 189 0.95 -19.35 15.16
N ASN A 190 0.12 -18.38 14.77
CA ASN A 190 -0.56 -17.47 15.68
C ASN A 190 -2.03 -17.30 15.25
N THR A 191 -2.95 -17.24 16.22
CA THR A 191 -4.39 -17.01 15.99
C THR A 191 -4.63 -15.68 15.27
N GLY A 192 -3.76 -14.71 15.51
CA GLY A 192 -3.72 -13.42 14.86
C GLY A 192 -3.42 -13.46 13.36
N PHE A 193 -2.91 -14.56 12.80
CA PHE A 193 -2.63 -14.67 11.37
C PHE A 193 -3.82 -15.15 10.53
N THR A 194 -3.77 -14.85 9.23
CA THR A 194 -4.87 -15.07 8.28
C THR A 194 -5.11 -16.55 7.97
N ALA A 195 -4.05 -17.35 7.83
CA ALA A 195 -4.16 -18.75 7.40
C ALA A 195 -4.91 -19.65 8.41
N PRO A 196 -4.63 -19.60 9.74
CA PRO A 196 -5.40 -20.37 10.71
C PRO A 196 -6.89 -19.99 10.73
N LYS A 197 -7.22 -18.70 10.56
CA LYS A 197 -8.61 -18.24 10.45
C LYS A 197 -9.31 -18.81 9.21
N LEU A 198 -8.62 -18.84 8.07
CA LEU A 198 -9.18 -19.43 6.84
C LEU A 198 -9.47 -20.93 7.01
N LEU A 199 -8.57 -21.66 7.67
CA LEU A 199 -8.78 -23.08 7.99
C LEU A 199 -9.98 -23.25 8.92
N TRP A 200 -10.15 -22.35 9.90
CA TRP A 200 -11.32 -22.35 10.77
C TRP A 200 -12.62 -22.15 9.96
N VAL A 201 -12.67 -21.18 9.04
CA VAL A 201 -13.84 -20.96 8.17
C VAL A 201 -14.12 -22.19 7.32
N LYS A 202 -13.08 -22.82 6.74
CA LYS A 202 -13.25 -24.07 5.97
C LYS A 202 -13.93 -25.18 6.78
N GLN A 203 -13.56 -25.32 8.05
CA GLN A 203 -14.04 -26.39 8.92
C GLN A 203 -15.42 -26.09 9.54
N ASN A 204 -15.70 -24.83 9.87
CA ASN A 204 -16.88 -24.45 10.65
C ASN A 204 -17.96 -23.72 9.81
N GLU A 205 -17.57 -23.10 8.70
CA GLU A 205 -18.43 -22.31 7.81
C GLU A 205 -18.20 -22.71 6.34
N ASN A 206 -18.16 -24.01 6.06
CA ASN A 206 -17.82 -24.54 4.74
C ASN A 206 -18.69 -23.97 3.60
N ALA A 207 -19.94 -23.63 3.88
CA ALA A 207 -20.83 -22.97 2.91
C ALA A 207 -20.31 -21.58 2.48
N ASN A 208 -19.74 -20.80 3.41
CA ASN A 208 -19.06 -19.53 3.09
C ASN A 208 -17.74 -19.80 2.38
N TYR A 209 -16.94 -20.76 2.87
CA TYR A 209 -15.65 -21.11 2.27
C TYR A 209 -15.76 -21.46 0.78
N LYS A 210 -16.79 -22.23 0.40
CA LYS A 210 -17.04 -22.61 -1.01
C LYS A 210 -17.36 -21.44 -1.94
N LYS A 211 -17.78 -20.29 -1.40
CA LYS A 211 -18.11 -19.08 -2.17
C LYS A 211 -16.93 -18.11 -2.30
N VAL A 212 -15.82 -18.37 -1.60
CA VAL A 212 -14.66 -17.49 -1.57
C VAL A 212 -14.04 -17.39 -2.96
N CYS A 213 -13.99 -16.19 -3.50
CA CYS A 213 -13.27 -15.85 -4.73
C CYS A 213 -11.95 -15.13 -4.41
N LYS A 214 -11.93 -14.26 -3.39
CA LYS A 214 -10.72 -13.55 -2.95
C LYS A 214 -10.58 -13.56 -1.43
N ILE A 215 -9.33 -13.56 -0.98
CA ILE A 215 -8.94 -13.39 0.41
C ILE A 215 -8.12 -12.10 0.48
N LEU A 216 -8.58 -11.15 1.28
CA LEU A 216 -7.97 -9.82 1.39
C LEU A 216 -7.65 -9.49 2.84
N LEU A 217 -6.62 -8.67 3.06
CA LEU A 217 -6.44 -7.99 4.34
C LEU A 217 -7.37 -6.77 4.41
N PRO A 218 -7.63 -6.22 5.60
CA PRO A 218 -8.58 -5.11 5.78
C PRO A 218 -8.31 -3.90 4.87
N LYS A 219 -7.06 -3.39 4.81
CA LYS A 219 -6.71 -2.27 3.92
C LYS A 219 -6.81 -2.61 2.43
N ASP A 220 -6.59 -3.88 2.08
CA ASP A 220 -6.66 -4.35 0.70
C ASP A 220 -8.12 -4.49 0.24
N TYR A 221 -9.07 -4.70 1.18
CA TYR A 221 -10.50 -4.57 0.92
C TYR A 221 -10.89 -3.14 0.55
N ILE A 222 -10.37 -2.14 1.27
CA ILE A 222 -10.59 -0.73 0.93
C ILE A 222 -10.03 -0.42 -0.46
N ARG A 223 -8.81 -0.90 -0.75
CA ARG A 223 -8.23 -0.81 -2.09
C ARG A 223 -9.10 -1.47 -3.16
N PHE A 224 -9.74 -2.60 -2.86
CA PHE A 224 -10.61 -3.31 -3.78
C PHE A 224 -11.93 -2.57 -4.05
N LYS A 225 -12.40 -1.73 -3.13
CA LYS A 225 -13.63 -0.93 -3.26
C LYS A 225 -13.42 0.43 -3.95
N LEU A 226 -12.19 0.92 -3.99
CA LEU A 226 -11.76 2.13 -4.71
C LEU A 226 -11.64 1.86 -6.22
#